data_AF-A0A1T5ML08-F1
#
_entry.id   AF-A0A1T5ML08-F1
#
_cell.length_a   1.000
_cell.length_b   1.000
_cell.length_c   1.000
_cell.angle_alpha   90.00
_cell.angle_beta   90.00
_cell.angle_gamma   90.00
#
_symmetry.space_group_name_H-M   'P 1'
#
loop_
_entity.id
_entity.type
_entity.pdbx_description
1 polymer ?
#
loop_
_entity_poly.entity_id
_entity_poly.type
_entity_poly.pdbx_seq_one_letter_code
_entity_poly.pdbx_strand_id
1 'polypeptide(L)'
;MWKIILTSFWMVFIAELGDKTQLQTMLLATQTKSPLGVFIGASLALILSALIGVLASTYITKLIPPEYLKFGAGSAFIIIGILTLLGKL
;
A
#
# COMPACT_ATOMS: atom_id res chain seq x y z
N MET A 1 -17.39 15.96 0.97
CA MET A 1 -16.14 15.58 0.26
C MET A 1 -14.91 15.67 1.16
N TRP A 2 -14.63 16.83 1.77
CA TRP A 2 -13.43 17.05 2.61
C TRP A 2 -13.24 16.02 3.74
N LYS A 3 -14.34 15.63 4.40
CA LYS A 3 -14.33 14.60 5.45
C LYS A 3 -13.81 13.25 4.95
N ILE A 4 -14.20 12.81 3.75
CA ILE A 4 -13.78 11.52 3.18
C ILE A 4 -12.29 11.55 2.85
N ILE A 5 -11.81 12.67 2.28
CA ILE A 5 -10.39 12.87 1.96
C ILE A 5 -9.55 12.81 3.24
N LEU A 6 -9.93 13.57 4.27
CA LEU A 6 -9.19 13.58 5.54
C LEU A 6 -9.19 12.20 6.22
N THR A 7 -10.34 11.52 6.24
CA THR A 7 -10.45 10.21 6.92
C THR A 7 -9.63 9.15 6.19
N SER A 8 -9.68 9.14 4.85
CA SER A 8 -8.89 8.21 4.04
C SER A 8 -7.40 8.52 4.13
N PHE A 9 -7.02 9.79 4.13
CA PHE A 9 -5.63 10.22 4.34
C PHE A 9 -5.10 9.70 5.67
N TRP A 10 -5.78 9.98 6.79
CA TRP A 10 -5.32 9.54 8.09
C TRP A 10 -5.30 8.02 8.24
N MET A 11 -6.27 7.31 7.68
CA MET A 11 -6.31 5.85 7.67
C MET A 11 -5.08 5.27 6.97
N VAL A 12 -4.78 5.73 5.75
CA VAL A 12 -3.61 5.27 4.99
C VAL A 12 -2.31 5.73 5.64
N PHE A 13 -2.25 6.98 6.11
CA PHE A 13 -1.07 7.54 6.75
C PHE A 13 -0.65 6.73 7.98
N ILE A 14 -1.60 6.37 8.85
CA ILE A 14 -1.33 5.55 10.03
C ILE A 14 -0.98 4.11 9.62
N ALA A 15 -1.66 3.55 8.63
CA ALA A 15 -1.40 2.18 8.17
C ALA A 15 0.00 2.01 7.55
N GLU A 16 0.50 3.03 6.87
CA GLU A 16 1.81 3.02 6.19
C GLU A 16 2.95 3.50 7.09
N LEU A 17 2.66 4.07 8.27
CA LEU A 17 3.67 4.67 9.15
C LEU A 17 4.65 3.62 9.68
N GLY A 18 5.93 3.79 9.38
CA GLY A 18 6.98 2.88 9.83
C GLY A 18 7.10 1.58 9.03
N ASP A 19 6.46 1.49 7.87
CA ASP A 19 6.63 0.34 6.98
C ASP A 19 8.07 0.26 6.40
N LYS A 20 8.46 -0.95 5.98
CA LYS A 20 9.74 -1.25 5.33
C LYS A 20 10.03 -0.32 4.16
N THR A 21 9.01 0.07 3.40
CA THR A 21 9.16 1.03 2.28
C THR A 21 9.65 2.41 2.77
N GLN A 22 9.20 2.89 3.93
CA GLN A 22 9.67 4.15 4.52
C GLN A 22 11.13 4.04 4.96
N LEU A 23 11.54 2.93 5.57
CA LEU A 23 12.95 2.70 5.93
C LEU A 23 13.85 2.64 4.69
N GLN A 24 13.39 1.99 3.62
CA GLN A 24 14.12 1.94 2.35
C GLN A 24 14.27 3.33 1.71
N THR A 25 13.23 4.16 1.71
CA THR A 25 13.31 5.53 1.18
C THR A 25 14.23 6.41 2.02
N MET A 26 14.22 6.27 3.35
CA MET A 26 15.17 6.96 4.23
C MET A 26 16.62 6.53 3.95
N LEU A 27 16.87 5.23 3.77
CA LEU A 27 18.20 4.71 3.41
C LEU A 27 18.68 5.21 2.03
N LEU A 28 17.78 5.32 1.06
CA LEU A 28 18.10 5.89 -0.25
C LEU A 28 18.41 7.39 -0.15
N ALA A 29 17.70 8.11 0.71
CA ALA A 29 17.92 9.54 0.95
C ALA A 29 19.27 9.81 1.61
N THR A 30 19.76 8.92 2.48
CA THR A 30 21.10 9.05 3.09
C THR A 30 22.23 8.65 2.16
N GLN A 31 22.01 7.70 1.25
CA GLN A 31 23.04 7.24 0.29
C GLN A 31 23.16 8.14 -0.95
N THR A 32 22.11 8.88 -1.29
CA THR A 32 22.08 9.73 -2.50
C THR A 32 22.48 11.17 -2.18
N LYS A 33 23.24 11.82 -3.07
CA LYS A 33 23.60 13.25 -2.93
C LYS A 33 22.41 14.22 -3.08
N SER A 34 21.23 13.72 -3.45
CA SER A 34 20.02 14.51 -3.74
C SER A 34 18.81 13.96 -2.95
N PRO A 35 18.64 14.38 -1.68
CA PRO A 35 17.49 13.96 -0.87
C PRO A 35 16.15 14.43 -1.46
N LEU A 36 16.13 15.58 -2.13
CA LEU A 36 14.94 16.07 -2.84
C LEU A 36 14.53 15.18 -4.00
N GLY A 37 15.51 14.64 -4.74
CA GLY A 37 15.23 13.68 -5.83
C GLY A 37 14.59 12.40 -5.30
N VAL A 38 15.07 11.88 -4.17
CA VAL A 38 14.50 10.70 -3.51
C VAL A 38 13.08 10.99 -3.02
N PHE A 39 12.85 12.16 -2.41
CA PHE A 39 11.51 12.56 -1.96
C PHE A 39 10.49 12.60 -3.11
N ILE A 40 10.83 13.24 -4.23
CA ILE A 40 9.95 13.33 -5.40
C ILE A 40 9.71 11.94 -6.00
N GLY A 41 10.77 11.15 -6.18
CA GLY A 41 10.66 9.79 -6.73
C GLY A 41 9.78 8.88 -5.88
N ALA A 42 10.01 8.85 -4.57
CA ALA A 42 9.21 8.06 -3.63
C ALA A 42 7.75 8.52 -3.57
N SER A 43 7.52 9.83 -3.57
CA SER A 43 6.16 10.40 -3.57
C SER A 43 5.40 10.03 -4.85
N LEU A 44 6.05 10.15 -6.02
CA LEU A 44 5.46 9.76 -7.29
C LEU A 44 5.17 8.25 -7.34
N ALA A 45 6.10 7.42 -6.86
CA ALA A 45 5.90 5.98 -6.80
C ALA A 45 4.68 5.61 -5.92
N LEU A 46 4.54 6.26 -4.76
CA LEU A 46 3.40 6.04 -3.87
C LEU A 46 2.07 6.45 -4.54
N ILE A 47 2.03 7.64 -5.15
CA ILE A 47 0.83 8.14 -5.84
C ILE A 47 0.45 7.21 -7.00
N LEU A 48 1.43 6.79 -7.82
CA LEU A 48 1.19 5.90 -8.95
C LEU A 48 0.72 4.52 -8.50
N SER A 49 1.34 3.95 -7.47
CA SER A 49 0.92 2.66 -6.90
C SER A 49 -0.52 2.72 -6.40
N ALA A 50 -0.88 3.74 -5.63
CA ALA A 50 -2.23 3.95 -5.14
C ALA A 50 -3.24 4.15 -6.29
N LEU A 51 -2.87 4.95 -7.30
CA LEU A 51 -3.71 5.20 -8.47
C LEU A 51 -4.00 3.91 -9.24
N ILE A 52 -2.97 3.10 -9.51
CA ILE A 52 -3.11 1.81 -10.19
C ILE A 52 -4.00 0.89 -9.36
N GLY A 53 -3.79 0.82 -8.04
CA GLY A 53 -4.62 0.01 -7.13
C GLY A 53 -6.10 0.41 -7.15
N VAL A 54 -6.42 1.70 -7.12
CA VAL A 54 -7.80 2.21 -7.18
C VAL A 54 -8.43 1.95 -8.55
N LEU A 55 -7.70 2.17 -9.65
CA LEU A 55 -8.21 1.90 -10.99
C LEU A 55 -8.49 0.41 -11.17
N ALA A 56 -7.52 -0.45 -10.86
CA ALA A 56 -7.65 -1.90 -10.98
C ALA A 56 -8.81 -2.42 -10.13
N SER A 57 -8.91 -2.02 -8.86
CA SER A 57 -10.02 -2.43 -7.98
C SER A 57 -11.38 -1.95 -8.48
N THR A 58 -11.47 -0.74 -9.06
CA THR A 58 -12.71 -0.23 -9.64
C THR A 58 -13.18 -1.08 -10.82
N TYR A 59 -12.27 -1.55 -11.68
CA TYR A 59 -12.62 -2.45 -12.78
C TYR A 59 -13.01 -3.85 -12.27
N ILE A 60 -12.25 -4.39 -11.32
CA ILE A 60 -12.49 -5.73 -10.78
C ILE A 60 -13.84 -5.80 -10.05
N THR A 61 -14.20 -4.78 -9.27
CA THR A 61 -15.46 -4.74 -8.51
C THR A 61 -16.70 -4.63 -9.41
N LYS A 62 -16.55 -4.23 -10.69
CA LYS A 62 -17.64 -4.27 -11.67
C LYS A 62 -17.90 -5.67 -12.22
N LEU A 63 -16.88 -6.54 -12.21
CA LEU A 63 -16.93 -7.88 -12.78
C LEU A 63 -17.20 -8.95 -11.72
N ILE A 64 -16.73 -8.74 -10.50
CA ILE A 64 -16.77 -9.71 -9.41
C ILE A 64 -17.59 -9.15 -8.24
N PRO A 65 -18.58 -9.90 -7.72
CA PRO A 65 -19.33 -9.47 -6.54
C PRO A 65 -18.41 -9.25 -5.34
N PRO A 66 -18.68 -8.23 -4.50
CA PRO A 66 -17.81 -7.83 -3.41
C PRO A 66 -17.65 -8.91 -2.32
N GLU A 67 -18.59 -9.86 -2.18
CA GLU A 67 -18.42 -10.96 -1.22
C GLU A 67 -17.22 -11.84 -1.60
N TYR A 68 -17.07 -12.20 -2.87
CA TYR A 68 -15.97 -13.05 -3.33
C TYR A 68 -14.62 -12.36 -3.17
N LEU A 69 -14.55 -11.05 -3.39
CA LEU A 69 -13.34 -10.26 -3.14
C LEU A 69 -12.94 -10.26 -1.67
N LYS A 70 -13.92 -10.12 -0.75
CA LYS A 70 -13.66 -10.18 0.69
C LYS A 70 -13.19 -11.56 1.14
N PHE A 71 -13.84 -12.63 0.69
CA PHE A 71 -13.43 -14.00 1.01
C PHE A 71 -12.05 -14.32 0.44
N GLY A 72 -11.76 -13.90 -0.79
CA GLY A 72 -10.46 -14.06 -1.42
C GLY A 72 -9.35 -13.36 -0.66
N ALA A 73 -9.53 -12.08 -0.33
CA ALA A 73 -8.56 -11.30 0.45
C ALA A 73 -8.33 -11.90 1.84
N GLY A 74 -9.40 -12.24 2.57
CA GLY A 74 -9.29 -12.86 3.90
C GLY A 74 -8.56 -14.19 3.87
N SER A 75 -8.86 -15.05 2.88
CA SER A 75 -8.18 -16.33 2.71
C SER A 75 -6.69 -16.14 2.41
N ALA A 76 -6.34 -15.18 1.56
CA ALA A 76 -4.93 -14.86 1.27
C ALA A 76 -4.18 -14.40 2.53
N PHE A 77 -4.80 -13.54 3.36
CA PHE A 77 -4.21 -13.11 4.63
C PHE A 77 -3.99 -14.28 5.60
N ILE A 78 -4.94 -15.22 5.71
CA ILE A 78 -4.80 -16.42 6.54
C ILE A 78 -3.66 -17.29 6.03
N ILE A 79 -3.60 -17.55 4.72
CA ILE A 79 -2.54 -18.37 4.11
C ILE A 79 -1.17 -17.75 4.36
N ILE A 80 -1.00 -16.45 4.11
CA ILE A 80 0.26 -15.74 4.35
C ILE A 80 0.61 -15.82 5.85
N GLY A 81 -0.35 -15.56 6.74
CA GLY A 81 -0.13 -15.65 8.19
C GLY A 81 0.34 -17.04 8.65
N ILE A 82 -0.25 -18.11 8.13
CA ILE A 82 0.16 -19.49 8.42
C ILE A 82 1.57 -19.76 7.88
N LEU A 83 1.88 -19.33 6.65
CA LEU A 83 3.20 -19.52 6.05
C LEU A 83 4.30 -18.81 6.84
N THR A 84 4.04 -17.58 7.30
CA THR A 84 4.94 -16.81 8.17
C THR A 84 5.13 -17.50 9.52
N LEU A 85 4.06 -18.03 10.13
CA LEU A 85 4.16 -18.78 11.40
C LEU A 85 4.97 -20.07 11.27
N LEU A 86 4.89 -20.74 10.12
CA LEU A 86 5.69 -21.92 9.81
C LEU A 86 7.14 -21.59 9.41
N GLY A 87 7.51 -20.30 9.35
CA GLY A 87 8.84 -19.84 8.94
C GLY A 87 9.18 -20.18 7.48
N LYS A 88 8.15 -20.41 6.65
CA LYS A 88 8.31 -20.70 5.22
C LYS A 88 8.34 -19.42 4.38
N LEU A 89 8.03 -18.28 5.02
CA LEU A 89 8.13 -16.91 4.57
C LEU A 89 8.77 -16.08 5.70
#